data_AF-A0A0B8PB47-F1
#
_entry.id   AF-A0A0B8PB47-F1
#
_cell.length_a   1.000
_cell.length_b   1.000
_cell.length_c   1.000
_cell.angle_alpha   90.00
_cell.angle_beta   90.00
_cell.angle_gamma   90.00
#
_symmetry.space_group_name_H-M   'P 1'
#
loop_
_entity.id
_entity.type
_entity.pdbx_description
1 polymer ?
#
loop_
_entity_poly.entity_id
_entity_poly.type
_entity_poly.pdbx_seq_one_letter_code
_entity_poly.pdbx_strand_id
1 'polypeptide(L)'
;MDDMQTTAKKAFLDEVAAVSIDLYSGRFSIEEESVTQSQVHQQDESRMAAELEPIRIVAVGQTSSGKSSIINELKQELVAEVDVLPSTDSTTVYETVVGEDLVRVVDLQGLDGEPKTEQRMLDEMTQADVILWVLKANQSARELDKKLKQKFDQYYADAKNISRKQPKVILVVNQVDMLKPIHEWQPLMI
;
A
#
# COMPACT_ATOMS: atom_id res chain seq x y z
N MET A 1 -3.37 -66.83 -12.06
CA MET A 1 -3.83 -65.47 -12.43
C MET A 1 -4.36 -64.73 -11.21
N ASP A 2 -5.14 -65.39 -10.32
CA ASP A 2 -5.71 -64.79 -9.11
C ASP A 2 -4.66 -64.38 -8.04
N ASP A 3 -3.57 -65.15 -7.95
CA ASP A 3 -2.47 -64.90 -7.00
C ASP A 3 -1.65 -63.64 -7.35
N MET A 4 -1.50 -63.34 -8.64
CA MET A 4 -0.81 -62.14 -9.12
C MET A 4 -1.65 -60.87 -8.88
N GLN A 5 -2.97 -60.95 -9.05
CA GLN A 5 -3.89 -59.86 -8.69
C GLN A 5 -3.90 -59.60 -7.18
N THR A 6 -3.90 -60.66 -6.38
CA THR A 6 -3.90 -60.54 -4.92
C THR A 6 -2.59 -59.95 -4.42
N THR A 7 -1.46 -60.36 -4.99
CA THR A 7 -0.14 -59.80 -4.70
C THR A 7 -0.04 -58.33 -5.09
N ALA A 8 -0.55 -57.95 -6.26
CA ALA A 8 -0.56 -56.55 -6.71
C ALA A 8 -1.44 -55.66 -5.81
N LYS A 9 -2.62 -56.13 -5.40
CA LYS A 9 -3.50 -55.41 -4.46
C LYS A 9 -2.84 -55.23 -3.11
N LYS A 10 -2.12 -56.24 -2.62
CA LYS A 10 -1.43 -56.19 -1.33
C LYS A 10 -0.26 -55.20 -1.37
N ALA A 11 0.55 -55.25 -2.43
CA ALA A 11 1.64 -54.29 -2.65
C ALA A 11 1.12 -52.84 -2.72
N PHE A 12 0.01 -52.61 -3.43
CA PHE A 12 -0.61 -51.29 -3.49
C PHE A 12 -1.13 -50.83 -2.12
N LEU A 13 -1.75 -51.73 -1.36
CA LEU A 13 -2.25 -51.41 -0.02
C LEU A 13 -1.11 -51.04 0.94
N ASP A 14 0.01 -51.78 0.87
CA ASP A 14 1.19 -51.52 1.68
C ASP A 14 1.82 -50.16 1.34
N GLU A 15 1.86 -49.79 0.05
CA GLU A 15 2.38 -48.49 -0.41
C GLU A 15 1.48 -47.33 0.04
N VAL A 16 0.16 -47.46 -0.11
CA VAL A 16 -0.81 -46.45 0.36
C VAL A 16 -0.79 -46.31 1.88
N ALA A 17 -0.67 -47.43 2.61
CA ALA A 17 -0.58 -47.41 4.07
C ALA A 17 0.70 -46.74 4.55
N ALA A 18 1.85 -47.01 3.91
CA ALA A 18 3.12 -46.39 4.24
C ALA A 18 3.05 -44.85 4.07
N VAL A 19 2.56 -44.38 2.91
CA VAL A 19 2.40 -42.93 2.63
C VAL A 19 1.43 -42.28 3.62
N SER A 20 0.33 -42.96 3.96
CA SER A 20 -0.66 -42.45 4.93
C SER A 20 -0.08 -42.34 6.34
N ILE A 21 0.74 -43.32 6.76
CA ILE A 21 1.44 -43.30 8.04
C ILE A 21 2.43 -42.13 8.08
N ASP A 22 3.19 -41.89 7.01
CA ASP A 22 4.14 -40.78 6.96
C ASP A 22 3.45 -39.41 7.02
N LEU A 23 2.32 -39.24 6.32
CA LEU A 23 1.47 -38.04 6.36
C LEU A 23 0.86 -37.80 7.76
N TYR A 24 0.22 -38.80 8.37
CA TYR A 24 -0.48 -38.63 9.65
C TYR A 24 0.43 -38.70 10.88
N SER A 25 1.61 -39.30 10.78
CA SER A 25 2.59 -39.33 11.87
C SER A 25 3.31 -38.00 12.09
N GLY A 26 3.05 -37.00 11.23
CA GLY A 26 3.74 -35.72 11.25
C GLY A 26 5.22 -35.82 10.85
N ARG A 27 5.67 -36.98 10.34
CA ARG A 27 7.01 -37.18 9.80
C ARG A 27 7.16 -36.60 8.40
N PHE A 28 6.05 -36.35 7.72
CA PHE A 28 6.00 -35.48 6.56
C PHE A 28 6.01 -34.01 7.03
N SER A 29 7.13 -33.57 7.61
CA SER A 29 7.43 -32.14 7.59
C SER A 29 7.73 -31.80 6.15
N ILE A 30 6.73 -31.29 5.44
CA ILE A 30 7.01 -30.43 4.29
C ILE A 30 7.80 -29.28 4.92
N GLU A 31 9.12 -29.36 4.85
CA GLU A 31 9.94 -28.17 5.00
C GLU A 31 9.34 -27.20 3.99
N GLU A 32 8.76 -26.09 4.43
CA GLU A 32 8.07 -25.13 3.57
C GLU A 32 8.97 -24.64 2.41
N GLU A 33 10.29 -24.87 2.51
CA GLU A 33 11.31 -24.66 1.47
C GLU A 33 11.35 -25.72 0.34
N SER A 34 10.67 -26.86 0.48
CA SER A 34 10.72 -27.99 -0.47
C SER A 34 9.56 -28.03 -1.48
N VAL A 35 8.57 -27.14 -1.36
CA VAL A 35 7.54 -26.96 -2.39
C VAL A 35 8.12 -26.12 -3.52
N THR A 36 8.98 -26.74 -4.33
CA THR A 36 9.42 -26.13 -5.57
C THR A 36 8.19 -26.01 -6.47
N GLN A 37 7.80 -24.79 -6.84
CA GLN A 37 6.72 -24.54 -7.79
C GLN A 37 6.90 -25.44 -9.01
N SER A 38 5.82 -26.08 -9.49
CA SER A 38 5.91 -26.96 -10.65
C SER A 38 6.41 -26.18 -11.87
N GLN A 39 7.15 -26.84 -12.76
CA GLN A 39 7.61 -26.23 -14.01
C GLN A 39 6.45 -25.68 -14.86
N VAL A 40 5.26 -26.26 -14.72
CA VAL A 40 4.02 -25.79 -15.36
C VAL A 40 3.58 -24.46 -14.76
N HIS A 41 3.56 -24.32 -13.42
CA HIS A 41 3.21 -23.08 -12.75
C HIS A 41 4.19 -21.94 -13.08
N GLN A 42 5.49 -22.23 -13.16
CA GLN A 42 6.49 -21.23 -13.55
C GLN A 42 6.32 -20.77 -15.01
N GLN A 43 5.99 -21.70 -15.92
CA GLN A 43 5.69 -21.35 -17.31
C GLN A 43 4.40 -20.53 -17.41
N ASP A 44 3.38 -20.86 -16.63
CA ASP A 44 2.12 -20.13 -16.62
C ASP A 44 2.31 -18.71 -16.06
N GLU A 45 3.06 -18.51 -14.95
CA GLU A 45 3.41 -17.16 -14.45
C GLU A 45 4.18 -16.34 -15.49
N SER A 46 5.13 -16.96 -16.21
CA SER A 46 5.87 -16.27 -17.29
C SER A 46 5.02 -15.87 -18.50
N ARG A 47 3.84 -16.48 -18.64
CA ARG A 47 2.85 -16.19 -19.69
C ARG A 47 1.76 -15.24 -19.23
N MET A 48 1.61 -15.03 -17.92
CA MET A 48 0.67 -14.06 -17.38
C MET A 48 1.12 -12.65 -17.77
N ALA A 49 0.16 -11.81 -18.16
CA ALA A 49 0.44 -10.40 -18.36
C ALA A 49 0.95 -9.82 -17.03
N ALA A 50 1.97 -8.96 -17.09
CA ALA A 50 2.40 -8.22 -15.91
C ALA A 50 1.20 -7.44 -15.37
N GLU A 51 0.87 -7.65 -14.09
CA GLU A 51 -0.17 -6.86 -13.44
C GLU A 51 0.19 -5.38 -13.51
N LEU A 52 -0.79 -4.55 -13.83
CA LEU A 52 -0.61 -3.11 -13.84
C LEU A 52 -0.27 -2.67 -12.42
N GLU A 53 0.83 -1.93 -12.26
CA GLU A 53 1.18 -1.35 -10.97
C GLU A 53 0.07 -0.37 -10.52
N PRO A 54 -0.42 -0.49 -9.27
CA PRO A 54 -1.44 0.41 -8.76
C PRO A 54 -0.96 1.87 -8.73
N ILE A 55 -1.86 2.81 -9.02
CA ILE A 55 -1.58 4.24 -8.90
C ILE A 55 -1.28 4.55 -7.43
N ARG A 56 -0.13 5.17 -7.13
CA ARG A 56 0.27 5.50 -5.75
C ARG A 56 -0.08 6.94 -5.40
N ILE A 57 -1.01 7.11 -4.47
CA ILE A 57 -1.39 8.40 -3.88
C ILE A 57 -0.80 8.49 -2.47
N VAL A 58 0.00 9.52 -2.20
CA VAL A 58 0.61 9.75 -0.88
C VAL A 58 0.02 10.99 -0.23
N ALA A 59 -0.54 10.84 0.97
CA ALA A 59 -1.04 11.97 1.76
C ALA A 59 0.08 12.55 2.64
N VAL A 60 0.31 13.85 2.54
CA VAL A 60 1.38 14.56 3.27
C VAL A 60 0.87 15.82 3.94
N GLY A 61 1.61 16.29 4.94
CA GLY A 61 1.28 17.49 5.70
C GLY A 61 1.49 17.32 7.20
N GLN A 62 1.39 18.43 7.93
CA GLN A 62 1.65 18.48 9.36
C GLN A 62 0.74 17.56 10.19
N THR A 63 1.20 17.21 11.40
CA THR A 63 0.38 16.51 12.38
C THR A 63 -0.93 17.27 12.62
N SER A 64 -2.04 16.54 12.68
CA SER A 64 -3.39 17.09 12.84
C SER A 64 -3.89 18.01 11.71
N SER A 65 -3.31 17.94 10.50
CA SER A 65 -3.86 18.60 9.31
C SER A 65 -5.12 17.91 8.74
N GLY A 66 -5.39 16.67 9.16
CA GLY A 66 -6.56 15.88 8.76
C GLY A 66 -6.32 14.94 7.58
N LYS A 67 -5.07 14.51 7.33
CA LYS A 67 -4.71 13.48 6.33
C LYS A 67 -5.53 12.20 6.50
N SER A 68 -5.44 11.56 7.67
CA SER A 68 -6.14 10.32 7.98
C SER A 68 -7.66 10.48 7.92
N SER A 69 -8.19 11.64 8.33
CA SER A 69 -9.61 11.93 8.20
C SER A 69 -10.06 11.97 6.74
N ILE A 70 -9.35 12.71 5.88
CA ILE A 70 -9.65 12.76 4.43
C ILE A 70 -9.57 11.37 3.81
N ILE A 71 -8.54 10.59 4.14
CA ILE A 71 -8.40 9.22 3.64
C ILE A 71 -9.56 8.34 4.11
N ASN A 72 -9.99 8.48 5.37
CA ASN A 72 -11.15 7.75 5.88
C ASN A 72 -12.45 8.12 5.17
N GLU A 73 -12.69 9.40 4.89
CA GLU A 73 -13.85 9.83 4.10
C GLU A 73 -13.79 9.31 2.66
N LEU A 74 -12.62 9.41 2.02
CA LEU A 74 -12.41 8.85 0.67
C LEU A 74 -12.68 7.35 0.64
N LYS A 75 -12.23 6.59 1.66
CA LYS A 75 -12.52 5.15 1.75
C LYS A 75 -14.02 4.84 1.86
N GLN A 76 -14.78 5.66 2.59
CA GLN A 76 -16.23 5.47 2.74
C GLN A 76 -16.99 5.75 1.44
N GLU A 77 -16.60 6.81 0.74
CA GLU A 77 -17.22 7.21 -0.54
C GLU A 77 -16.84 6.27 -1.70
N LEU A 78 -15.67 5.64 -1.65
CA LEU A 78 -15.19 4.82 -2.77
C LEU A 78 -15.84 3.44 -2.88
N VAL A 79 -16.59 2.96 -1.87
CA VAL A 79 -17.40 1.69 -1.83
C VAL A 79 -16.68 0.40 -2.28
N ALA A 80 -15.45 0.50 -2.79
CA ALA A 80 -14.61 -0.61 -3.17
C ALA A 80 -14.09 -1.33 -1.92
N GLU A 81 -13.83 -2.61 -2.05
CA GLU A 81 -13.13 -3.41 -1.04
C GLU A 81 -11.80 -2.71 -0.72
N VAL A 82 -11.68 -2.18 0.50
CA VAL A 82 -10.45 -1.52 0.96
C VAL A 82 -9.69 -2.48 1.85
N ASP A 83 -8.57 -2.97 1.35
CA ASP A 83 -7.65 -3.78 2.14
C ASP A 83 -6.56 -2.91 2.75
N VAL A 84 -6.25 -3.19 4.02
CA VAL A 84 -5.09 -2.62 4.70
C VAL A 84 -3.92 -3.55 4.47
N LEU A 85 -2.92 -3.09 3.72
CA LEU A 85 -1.70 -3.84 3.48
C LEU A 85 -0.77 -3.76 4.71
N PRO A 86 0.14 -4.74 4.90
CA PRO A 86 1.13 -4.70 5.98
C PRO A 86 1.83 -3.34 6.09
N SER A 87 1.63 -2.70 7.23
CA SER A 87 2.05 -1.32 7.50
C SER A 87 3.17 -1.28 8.54
N THR A 88 3.94 -0.19 8.55
CA THR A 88 4.85 0.12 9.67
C THR A 88 4.17 1.08 10.64
N ASP A 89 4.68 1.23 11.87
CA ASP A 89 4.10 2.11 12.90
C ASP A 89 3.84 3.57 12.46
N SER A 90 4.50 4.05 11.39
CA SER A 90 4.34 5.44 10.91
C SER A 90 3.84 5.55 9.46
N THR A 91 3.46 4.44 8.83
CA THR A 91 3.00 4.42 7.43
C THR A 91 1.97 3.33 7.26
N THR A 92 0.73 3.70 6.93
CA THR A 92 -0.36 2.78 6.63
C THR A 92 -0.69 2.86 5.15
N VAL A 93 -0.81 1.70 4.50
CA VAL A 93 -1.13 1.61 3.07
C VAL A 93 -2.50 0.98 2.92
N TYR A 94 -3.37 1.67 2.21
CA TYR A 94 -4.71 1.21 1.83
C TYR A 94 -4.69 0.90 0.35
N GLU A 95 -5.29 -0.22 -0.05
CA GLU A 95 -5.55 -0.55 -1.44
C GLU A 95 -7.04 -0.39 -1.71
N THR A 96 -7.40 0.21 -2.84
CA THR A 96 -8.80 0.45 -3.23
C THR A 96 -8.91 0.54 -4.75
N VAL A 97 -10.13 0.45 -5.28
CA VAL A 97 -10.40 0.60 -6.71
C VAL A 97 -11.15 1.91 -6.93
N VAL A 98 -10.65 2.76 -7.83
CA VAL A 98 -11.31 3.99 -8.24
C VAL A 98 -11.72 3.86 -9.70
N GLY A 99 -13.02 3.64 -9.95
CA GLY A 99 -13.51 3.29 -11.28
C GLY A 99 -13.05 1.87 -11.64
N GLU A 100 -12.13 1.75 -12.59
CA GLU A 100 -11.51 0.48 -13.01
C GLU A 100 -10.02 0.38 -12.60
N ASP A 101 -9.46 1.45 -12.03
CA ASP A 101 -8.04 1.52 -11.70
C ASP A 101 -7.77 1.09 -10.25
N LEU A 102 -6.76 0.25 -10.07
CA LEU A 102 -6.25 -0.11 -8.75
C LEU A 102 -5.39 1.03 -8.19
N VAL A 103 -5.68 1.45 -6.96
CA VAL A 103 -5.07 2.61 -6.31
C VAL A 103 -4.56 2.23 -4.93
N ARG A 104 -3.34 2.67 -4.62
CA ARG A 104 -2.77 2.60 -3.27
C ARG A 104 -2.71 3.98 -2.65
N VAL A 105 -3.42 4.15 -1.53
CA VAL A 105 -3.40 5.37 -0.73
C VAL A 105 -2.51 5.17 0.49
N VAL A 106 -1.50 6.02 0.62
CA VAL A 106 -0.50 5.96 1.69
C VAL A 106 -0.79 7.06 2.69
N ASP A 107 -1.15 6.67 3.91
CA ASP A 107 -1.22 7.58 5.05
C ASP A 107 0.09 7.56 5.83
N LEU A 108 0.62 8.74 6.10
CA LEU A 108 1.89 8.93 6.77
C LEU A 108 1.68 9.66 8.09
N GLN A 109 2.55 9.35 9.06
CA GLN A 109 2.74 10.21 10.22
C GLN A 109 2.94 11.67 9.75
N GLY A 110 2.25 12.60 10.41
CA GLY A 110 2.35 14.02 10.07
C GLY A 110 3.70 14.63 10.43
N LEU A 111 4.04 15.74 9.77
CA LEU A 111 5.21 16.52 10.14
C LEU A 111 5.05 17.05 11.58
N ASP A 112 6.02 16.71 12.42
CA ASP A 112 6.15 17.09 13.83
C ASP A 112 7.42 17.92 14.09
N GLY A 113 8.24 18.14 13.05
CA GLY A 113 9.52 18.83 13.13
C GLY A 113 10.72 17.89 13.22
N GLU A 114 10.50 16.58 13.37
CA GLU A 114 11.58 15.60 13.44
C GLU A 114 12.20 15.36 12.05
N PRO A 115 13.54 15.44 11.90
CA PRO A 115 14.20 15.21 10.62
C PRO A 115 13.93 13.83 10.02
N LYS A 116 13.76 12.81 10.86
CA LYS A 116 13.47 11.44 10.43
C LYS A 116 12.09 11.34 9.77
N THR A 117 11.07 11.97 10.37
CA THR A 117 9.71 12.05 9.84
C THR A 117 9.70 12.80 8.51
N GLU A 118 10.39 13.95 8.45
CA GLU A 118 10.54 14.76 7.24
C GLU A 118 11.21 13.99 6.10
N GLN A 119 12.30 13.26 6.38
CA GLN A 119 13.01 12.47 5.38
C GLN A 119 12.14 11.32 4.86
N ARG A 120 11.48 10.59 5.77
CA ARG A 120 10.58 9.49 5.39
C ARG A 120 9.44 9.99 4.50
N MET A 121 8.86 11.13 4.84
CA MET A 121 7.81 11.75 4.02
C MET A 121 8.33 12.12 2.62
N LEU A 122 9.54 12.66 2.52
CA LEU A 122 10.17 12.95 1.22
C LEU A 122 10.40 11.67 0.41
N ASP A 123 10.90 10.61 1.03
CA ASP A 123 11.16 9.33 0.35
C ASP A 123 9.87 8.75 -0.25
N GLU A 124 8.76 8.83 0.49
CA GLU A 124 7.43 8.42 0.04
C GLU A 124 6.86 9.33 -1.06
N MET A 125 7.03 10.64 -0.92
CA MET A 125 6.62 11.62 -1.95
C MET A 125 7.30 11.34 -3.30
N THR A 126 8.58 10.96 -3.30
CA THR A 126 9.33 10.73 -4.54
C THR A 126 8.97 9.45 -5.29
N GLN A 127 8.21 8.56 -4.63
CA GLN A 127 7.71 7.31 -5.19
C GLN A 127 6.23 7.40 -5.59
N ALA A 128 5.57 8.53 -5.32
CA ALA A 128 4.16 8.74 -5.62
C ALA A 128 3.93 9.02 -7.11
N ASP A 129 2.71 8.78 -7.56
CA ASP A 129 2.15 9.36 -8.79
C ASP A 129 1.44 10.68 -8.48
N VAL A 130 0.73 10.70 -7.35
CA VAL A 130 -0.04 11.86 -6.86
C VAL A 130 0.28 12.10 -5.39
N ILE A 131 0.51 13.35 -5.04
CA ILE A 131 0.68 13.80 -3.66
C ILE A 131 -0.55 14.61 -3.27
N LEU A 132 -1.24 14.16 -2.22
CA LEU A 132 -2.31 14.90 -1.57
C LEU A 132 -1.72 15.68 -0.38
N TRP A 133 -1.41 16.95 -0.60
CA TRP A 133 -0.79 17.79 0.41
C TRP A 133 -1.84 18.54 1.21
N VAL A 134 -2.09 18.06 2.44
CA VAL A 134 -3.14 18.56 3.33
C VAL A 134 -2.59 19.65 4.25
N LEU A 135 -3.09 20.86 4.07
CA LEU A 135 -2.78 22.05 4.83
C LEU A 135 -3.97 22.44 5.73
N LYS A 136 -3.68 22.83 6.97
CA LYS A 136 -4.71 23.32 7.90
C LYS A 136 -4.98 24.81 7.65
N ALA A 137 -6.23 25.17 7.39
CA ALA A 137 -6.62 26.53 6.97
C ALA A 137 -6.25 27.61 8.00
N ASN A 138 -6.49 27.33 9.29
CA ASN A 138 -6.25 28.28 10.39
C ASN A 138 -4.81 28.26 10.94
N GLN A 139 -3.89 27.52 10.31
CA GLN A 139 -2.53 27.38 10.79
C GLN A 139 -1.61 28.48 10.25
N SER A 140 -1.08 29.30 11.16
CA SER A 140 -0.10 30.36 10.87
C SER A 140 1.30 29.82 10.59
N ALA A 141 1.67 28.70 11.23
CA ALA A 141 3.00 28.11 11.16
C ALA A 141 3.12 27.13 9.97
N ARG A 142 3.44 27.66 8.78
CA ARG A 142 3.66 26.88 7.54
C ARG A 142 5.12 26.51 7.29
N GLU A 143 6.00 26.74 8.26
CA GLU A 143 7.45 26.57 8.07
C GLU A 143 7.84 25.11 7.81
N LEU A 144 7.20 24.14 8.47
CA LEU A 144 7.45 22.72 8.21
C LEU A 144 7.06 22.33 6.78
N ASP A 145 5.89 22.77 6.31
CA ASP A 145 5.45 22.51 4.93
C ASP A 145 6.37 23.20 3.91
N LYS A 146 6.76 24.46 4.15
CA LYS A 146 7.69 25.19 3.27
C LYS A 146 9.04 24.47 3.17
N LYS A 147 9.58 24.03 4.31
CA LYS A 147 10.86 23.32 4.37
C LYS A 147 10.79 21.97 3.63
N LEU A 148 9.71 21.21 3.83
CA LEU A 148 9.49 19.97 3.08
C LEU A 148 9.37 20.26 1.58
N LYS A 149 8.63 21.31 1.19
CA LYS A 149 8.45 21.70 -0.22
C LYS A 149 9.78 22.06 -0.86
N GLN A 150 10.61 22.83 -0.15
CA GLN A 150 11.94 23.18 -0.62
C GLN A 150 12.81 21.95 -0.84
N LYS A 151 12.79 20.97 0.08
CA LYS A 151 13.52 19.70 -0.09
C LYS A 151 13.00 18.89 -1.27
N PHE A 152 11.68 18.82 -1.44
CA PHE A 152 11.04 18.15 -2.56
C PHE A 152 11.43 18.79 -3.89
N ASP A 153 11.43 20.12 -3.98
CA ASP A 153 11.86 20.82 -5.19
C ASP A 153 13.35 20.62 -5.48
N GLN A 154 14.20 20.66 -4.44
CA GLN A 154 15.63 20.39 -4.55
C GLN A 154 15.91 18.98 -5.05
N TYR A 155 15.13 17.99 -4.60
CA TYR A 155 15.27 16.60 -5.03
C TYR A 155 15.13 16.45 -6.54
N TYR A 156 14.11 17.09 -7.15
CA TYR A 156 13.88 17.04 -8.60
C TYR A 156 14.72 18.03 -9.41
N ALA A 157 15.31 19.04 -8.76
CA ALA A 157 16.30 19.92 -9.39
C ALA A 157 17.69 19.28 -9.50
N ASP A 158 18.00 18.24 -8.70
CA ASP A 158 19.26 17.49 -8.79
C ASP A 158 19.36 16.76 -10.12
N ALA A 159 20.49 16.94 -10.83
CA ALA A 159 20.78 16.28 -12.09
C ALA A 159 20.66 14.74 -12.03
N LYS A 160 20.86 14.13 -10.86
CA LYS A 160 20.69 12.67 -10.65
C LYS A 160 19.24 12.21 -10.79
N ASN A 161 18.28 13.11 -10.55
CA ASN A 161 16.85 12.81 -10.53
C ASN A 161 16.08 13.49 -11.66
N ILE A 162 16.75 14.24 -12.55
CA ILE A 162 16.09 15.02 -13.61
C ILE A 162 15.29 14.15 -14.59
N SER A 163 15.66 12.87 -14.73
CA SER A 163 14.94 11.89 -15.54
C SER A 163 13.74 11.28 -14.81
N ARG A 164 13.61 11.47 -13.49
CA ARG A 164 12.47 10.97 -12.72
C ARG A 164 11.27 11.86 -12.96
N LYS A 165 10.12 11.22 -13.22
CA LYS A 165 8.84 11.92 -13.33
C LYS A 165 8.46 12.50 -11.97
N GLN A 166 8.18 13.80 -11.92
CA GLN A 166 7.67 14.44 -10.72
C GLN A 166 6.18 14.11 -10.54
N PRO A 167 5.73 13.72 -9.33
CA PRO A 167 4.32 13.46 -9.06
C PRO A 167 3.47 14.72 -9.20
N LYS A 168 2.18 14.51 -9.45
CA LYS A 168 1.20 15.59 -9.43
C LYS A 168 0.89 15.97 -7.99
N VAL A 169 1.11 17.24 -7.63
CA VAL A 169 0.81 17.74 -6.29
C VAL A 169 -0.55 18.41 -6.28
N ILE A 170 -1.47 17.90 -5.45
CA ILE A 170 -2.79 18.47 -5.18
C ILE A 170 -2.74 19.07 -3.78
N LEU A 171 -2.91 20.38 -3.68
CA LEU A 171 -3.02 21.07 -2.40
C LEU A 171 -4.46 21.01 -1.90
N VAL A 172 -4.64 20.51 -0.68
CA VAL A 172 -5.94 20.46 0.00
C VAL A 172 -5.86 21.36 1.22
N VAL A 173 -6.70 22.40 1.24
CA VAL A 173 -6.85 23.24 2.43
C VAL A 173 -8.03 22.70 3.22
N ASN A 174 -7.73 22.10 4.37
CA ASN A 174 -8.70 21.46 5.25
C ASN A 174 -9.02 22.35 6.46
N GLN A 175 -10.11 22.05 7.18
CA GLN A 175 -10.57 22.79 8.36
C GLN A 175 -10.88 24.26 8.05
N VAL A 176 -11.45 24.52 6.86
CA VAL A 176 -11.80 25.86 6.36
C VAL A 176 -12.91 26.53 7.17
N ASP A 177 -13.78 25.73 7.78
CA ASP A 177 -14.80 26.11 8.75
C ASP A 177 -14.19 26.78 10.01
N MET A 178 -12.91 26.52 10.31
CA MET A 178 -12.20 27.14 11.42
C MET A 178 -11.58 28.51 11.09
N LEU A 179 -11.77 29.04 9.87
CA LEU A 179 -11.30 30.36 9.49
C LEU A 179 -12.14 31.45 10.17
N LYS A 180 -11.50 32.56 10.53
CA LYS A 180 -12.20 33.71 11.13
C LYS A 180 -12.79 34.60 10.03
N PRO A 181 -14.02 35.12 10.19
CA PRO A 181 -14.93 34.90 11.31
C PRO A 181 -15.69 33.57 11.16
N ILE A 182 -15.60 32.70 12.18
CA ILE A 182 -16.20 31.34 12.17
C ILE A 182 -17.72 31.37 11.96
N HIS A 183 -18.38 32.47 12.33
CA HIS A 183 -19.84 32.62 12.29
C HIS A 183 -20.37 33.08 10.92
N GLU A 184 -19.49 33.41 9.97
CA GLU A 184 -19.86 33.87 8.63
C GLU A 184 -19.73 32.76 7.58
N TRP A 185 -19.24 31.57 7.99
CA TRP A 185 -19.07 30.45 7.08
C TRP A 185 -20.44 29.85 6.67
N GLN A 186 -20.82 30.09 5.41
CA GLN A 186 -21.98 29.47 4.76
C GLN A 186 -21.48 28.57 3.62
N PRO A 187 -21.28 27.27 3.84
CA PRO A 187 -20.88 26.38 2.76
C PRO A 187 -22.03 26.28 1.74
N LEU A 188 -21.68 26.24 0.46
CA LEU A 188 -22.64 25.93 -0.60
C LEU A 188 -23.22 24.53 -0.32
N MET A 189 -24.56 24.41 -0.24
CA MET A 189 -25.19 23.10 -0.32
C MET A 189 -24.97 22.59 -1.75
N ILE A 190 -24.14 21.56 -1.89
CA ILE A 190 -23.93 20.81 -3.13
C ILE A 190 -24.83 19.58 -3.08
#